data_AF-A0A800KJC4-F1
#
_entry.id   AF-A0A800KJC4-F1
#
_cell.length_a   1.000
_cell.length_b   1.000
_cell.length_c   1.000
_cell.angle_alpha   90.00
_cell.angle_beta   90.00
_cell.angle_gamma   90.00
#
_symmetry.space_group_name_H-M   'P 1'
#
loop_
_entity.id
_entity.type
_entity.pdbx_description
1 polymer ?
#
loop_
_entity_poly.entity_id
_entity_poly.type
_entity_poly.pdbx_seq_one_letter_code
_entity_poly.pdbx_strand_id
1 'polypeptide(L)'
;LIEVEDGTPILARWHYGLGRTVAFTSDVKNRWAVNWLNWDGYGKFWTQLVRETMRRGDEPGLNLEVQRQGDEAIVTVSEVGLDGMLNSSSVTSPGSEEIALDLIQAEFGIYSASYPVTSSVDSAYLFQLNTNESGSEEKSFHYTYRDEYKRYPANVQFLSSLSDITGGKFLPEEEEIFFDYGEETSVALPLWNWFLFCALILFLSDIAVRRLPWIWTSLSQDSEPETAN
;
A
#
# COMPACT_ATOMS: atom_id res chain seq x y z
N LEU A 1 39.14 6.74 -5.56
CA LEU A 1 39.63 8.02 -5.02
C LEU A 1 40.97 8.28 -5.71
N ILE A 2 41.17 9.46 -6.29
CA ILE A 2 42.50 9.88 -6.78
C ILE A 2 42.93 11.01 -5.85
N GLU A 3 44.15 10.94 -5.34
CA GLU A 3 44.70 11.90 -4.38
C GLU A 3 45.97 12.54 -4.93
N VAL A 4 46.27 13.74 -4.45
CA VAL A 4 47.54 14.44 -4.65
C VAL A 4 48.56 13.89 -3.64
N GLU A 5 49.86 14.15 -3.85
CA GLU A 5 50.96 13.71 -3.00
C GLU A 5 50.81 14.07 -1.49
N ASP A 6 50.02 15.09 -1.18
CA ASP A 6 49.69 15.52 0.19
C ASP A 6 48.43 14.85 0.79
N GLY A 7 47.80 13.93 0.06
CA GLY A 7 46.57 13.24 0.45
C GLY A 7 45.26 13.98 0.12
N THR A 8 45.33 15.15 -0.52
CA THR A 8 44.12 15.90 -0.90
C THR A 8 43.40 15.19 -2.04
N PRO A 9 42.09 14.89 -1.93
CA PRO A 9 41.35 14.20 -2.98
C PRO A 9 41.13 15.13 -4.18
N ILE A 10 41.62 14.71 -5.35
CA ILE A 10 41.42 15.43 -6.62
C ILE A 10 40.15 14.96 -7.34
N LEU A 11 39.76 13.70 -7.14
CA LEU A 11 38.55 13.10 -7.68
C LEU A 11 37.89 12.19 -6.64
N ALA A 12 36.67 12.55 -6.24
CA ALA A 12 35.82 11.77 -5.36
C ALA A 12 34.56 11.30 -6.10
N ARG A 13 34.13 10.07 -5.79
CA ARG A 13 32.92 9.45 -6.35
C ARG A 13 32.05 8.97 -5.20
N TRP A 14 30.74 9.16 -5.32
CA TRP A 14 29.76 8.81 -4.30
C TRP A 14 28.47 8.27 -4.93
N HIS A 15 27.79 7.38 -4.23
CA HIS A 15 26.45 6.90 -4.57
C HIS A 15 25.43 7.47 -3.59
N TYR A 16 24.48 8.26 -4.07
CA TYR A 16 23.39 8.81 -3.26
C TYR A 16 22.06 8.30 -3.80
N GLY A 17 21.47 7.34 -3.09
CA GLY A 17 20.35 6.55 -3.60
C GLY A 17 20.71 5.88 -4.93
N LEU A 18 19.86 6.06 -5.94
CA LEU A 18 20.05 5.52 -7.29
C LEU A 18 21.00 6.38 -8.17
N GLY A 19 21.44 7.54 -7.67
CA GLY A 19 22.28 8.48 -8.41
C GLY A 19 23.78 8.30 -8.14
N ARG A 20 24.59 8.52 -9.17
CA ARG A 20 26.06 8.63 -9.06
C ARG A 20 26.46 10.10 -9.06
N THR A 21 27.30 10.49 -8.12
CA THR A 21 27.84 11.85 -8.02
C THR A 21 29.36 11.80 -8.07
N VAL A 22 29.96 12.74 -8.80
CA VAL A 22 31.41 12.88 -8.92
C VAL A 22 31.81 14.31 -8.61
N ALA A 23 32.80 14.48 -7.75
CA ALA A 23 33.40 15.77 -7.42
C ALA A 23 34.85 15.77 -7.89
N PHE A 24 35.16 16.69 -8.81
CA PHE A 24 36.52 16.97 -9.27
C PHE A 24 36.93 18.34 -8.70
N THR A 25 37.96 18.35 -7.86
CA THR A 25 38.35 19.52 -7.06
C THR A 25 39.47 20.34 -7.73
N SER A 26 39.83 20.01 -8.97
CA SER A 26 40.81 20.72 -9.78
C SER A 26 40.14 21.48 -10.94
N ASP A 27 40.92 22.27 -11.67
CA ASP A 27 40.41 23.18 -12.71
C ASP A 27 40.28 22.50 -14.07
N VAL A 28 39.13 22.70 -14.71
CA VAL A 28 38.82 22.24 -16.09
C VAL A 28 39.35 23.24 -17.13
N LYS A 29 39.77 24.43 -16.71
CA LYS A 29 40.22 25.53 -17.57
C LYS A 29 41.72 25.79 -17.47
N ASN A 30 42.22 26.59 -18.41
CA ASN A 30 43.64 26.83 -18.65
C ASN A 30 44.34 27.71 -17.59
N ARG A 31 43.73 27.93 -16.41
CA ARG A 31 44.31 28.83 -15.41
C ARG A 31 45.45 28.17 -14.65
N TRP A 32 45.34 26.87 -14.37
CA TRP A 32 46.38 26.08 -13.69
C TRP A 32 46.59 24.68 -14.29
N ALA A 33 45.84 24.33 -15.34
CA ALA A 33 45.81 22.97 -15.90
C ALA A 33 46.39 22.86 -17.33
N VAL A 34 47.31 23.74 -17.71
CA VAL A 34 47.87 23.84 -19.08
C VAL A 34 48.44 22.50 -19.58
N ASN A 35 49.26 21.84 -18.75
CA ASN A 35 49.87 20.55 -19.09
C ASN A 35 48.83 19.41 -19.15
N TRP A 36 47.76 19.53 -18.36
CA TRP A 36 46.68 18.55 -18.33
C TRP A 36 45.77 18.67 -19.55
N LEU A 37 45.51 19.90 -20.02
CA LEU A 37 44.76 20.16 -21.26
C LEU A 37 45.48 19.64 -22.51
N ASN A 38 46.82 19.66 -22.49
CA ASN A 38 47.65 19.16 -23.59
C ASN A 38 47.90 17.64 -23.51
N TRP A 39 47.44 16.97 -22.45
CA TRP A 39 47.57 15.53 -22.33
C TRP A 39 46.58 14.82 -23.28
N ASP A 40 47.09 13.93 -24.12
CA ASP A 40 46.28 13.17 -25.11
C ASP A 40 45.09 12.40 -24.51
N GLY A 41 45.15 12.11 -23.20
CA GLY A 41 44.08 11.44 -22.45
C GLY A 41 42.97 12.35 -21.94
N TYR A 42 43.10 13.68 -22.02
CA TYR A 42 42.16 14.64 -21.40
C TYR A 42 40.71 14.42 -21.85
N GLY A 43 40.48 14.32 -23.16
CA GLY A 43 39.15 14.09 -23.71
C GLY A 43 38.59 12.71 -23.33
N LYS A 44 39.45 11.68 -23.32
CA LYS A 44 39.06 10.31 -22.93
C LYS A 44 38.66 10.24 -21.46
N PHE A 45 39.43 10.89 -20.58
CA PHE A 45 39.15 10.97 -19.15
C PHE A 45 37.76 11.55 -18.90
N TRP A 46 37.46 12.73 -19.44
CA TRP A 46 36.14 13.35 -19.25
C TRP A 46 35.01 12.56 -19.88
N THR A 47 35.24 11.96 -21.05
CA THR A 47 34.24 11.10 -21.71
C THR A 47 33.91 9.88 -20.84
N GLN A 48 34.92 9.24 -20.27
CA GLN A 48 34.73 8.10 -19.37
C GLN A 48 34.06 8.51 -18.06
N LEU A 49 34.49 9.63 -17.46
CA LEU A 49 33.92 10.15 -16.22
C LEU A 49 32.43 10.48 -16.37
N VAL A 50 32.07 11.19 -17.44
CA VAL A 50 30.68 11.55 -17.74
C VAL A 50 29.87 10.30 -18.04
N ARG A 51 30.39 9.37 -18.85
CA ARG A 51 29.71 8.10 -19.15
C ARG A 51 29.52 7.23 -17.91
N GLU A 52 30.47 7.23 -16.98
CA GLU A 52 30.37 6.51 -15.69
C GLU A 52 29.29 7.13 -14.77
N THR A 53 29.13 8.45 -14.84
CA THR A 53 28.17 9.22 -14.04
C THR A 53 26.75 9.20 -14.63
N MET A 54 26.63 9.06 -15.95
CA MET A 54 25.35 8.91 -16.63
C MET A 54 24.61 7.65 -16.16
N ARG A 55 23.28 7.72 -16.12
CA ARG A 55 22.44 6.54 -15.99
C ARG A 55 22.76 5.62 -17.16
N ARG A 56 23.28 4.43 -16.88
CA ARG A 56 23.34 3.38 -17.89
C ARG A 56 21.88 3.11 -18.28
N GLY A 57 21.55 3.34 -19.55
CA GLY A 57 20.27 2.87 -20.07
C GLY A 57 20.21 1.36 -19.92
N ASP A 58 19.01 0.82 -19.76
CA ASP A 58 18.74 -0.61 -19.59
C ASP A 58 19.61 -1.37 -20.61
N GLU A 59 20.58 -2.15 -20.12
CA GLU A 59 21.38 -2.98 -21.02
C GLU A 59 20.43 -3.96 -21.73
N PRO A 60 20.65 -4.28 -23.02
CA PRO A 60 19.94 -5.38 -23.64
C PRO A 60 20.25 -6.66 -22.87
N GLY A 61 19.29 -7.11 -22.06
CA GLY A 61 19.40 -8.20 -21.11
C GLY A 61 18.24 -8.19 -20.11
N LEU A 62 18.40 -9.00 -19.07
CA LEU A 62 17.42 -9.32 -18.04
C LEU A 62 16.71 -8.08 -17.47
N ASN A 63 15.48 -7.82 -17.91
CA ASN A 63 14.70 -6.68 -17.44
C ASN A 63 13.67 -7.12 -16.39
N LEU A 64 13.84 -6.65 -15.14
CA LEU A 64 12.90 -6.83 -14.04
C LEU A 64 11.97 -5.62 -13.94
N GLU A 65 10.67 -5.86 -14.12
CA GLU A 65 9.61 -4.87 -13.95
C GLU A 65 8.66 -5.28 -12.83
N VAL A 66 8.21 -4.30 -12.04
CA VAL A 66 7.25 -4.52 -10.96
C VAL A 66 6.16 -3.47 -11.11
N GLN A 67 4.93 -3.93 -11.36
CA GLN A 67 3.75 -3.09 -11.47
C GLN A 67 2.71 -3.49 -10.43
N ARG A 68 1.95 -2.53 -9.92
CA ARG A 68 0.86 -2.81 -8.98
C ARG A 68 -0.46 -2.97 -9.73
N GLN A 69 -1.17 -4.05 -9.45
CA GLN A 69 -2.54 -4.26 -9.88
C GLN A 69 -3.40 -4.56 -8.65
N GLY A 70 -4.18 -3.57 -8.19
CA GLY A 70 -4.97 -3.72 -6.97
C GLY A 70 -4.09 -3.93 -5.74
N ASP A 71 -4.26 -5.06 -5.05
CA ASP A 71 -3.46 -5.42 -3.87
C ASP A 71 -2.35 -6.43 -4.20
N GLU A 72 -2.01 -6.58 -5.47
CA GLU A 72 -0.93 -7.44 -5.94
C GLU A 72 0.15 -6.65 -6.68
N ALA A 73 1.40 -7.07 -6.50
CA ALA A 73 2.52 -6.68 -7.34
C ALA A 73 2.74 -7.77 -8.40
N ILE A 74 2.59 -7.38 -9.67
CA ILE A 74 2.92 -8.19 -10.82
C ILE A 74 4.39 -7.93 -11.14
N VAL A 75 5.19 -8.96 -10.95
CA VAL A 75 6.63 -8.96 -11.24
C VAL A 75 6.80 -9.60 -12.61
N THR A 76 7.32 -8.85 -13.57
CA THR A 76 7.55 -9.32 -14.94
C THR A 76 9.05 -9.30 -15.24
N VAL A 77 9.54 -10.40 -15.79
CA VAL A 77 10.94 -10.58 -16.18
C VAL A 77 10.97 -10.86 -17.67
N SER A 78 11.68 -10.04 -18.43
CA SER A 78 11.85 -10.22 -19.89
C SER A 78 13.27 -10.67 -20.21
N GLU A 79 13.44 -11.96 -20.51
CA GLU A 79 14.69 -12.58 -20.96
C GLU A 79 14.40 -13.91 -21.68
N VAL A 80 15.01 -14.13 -22.84
CA VAL A 80 14.81 -15.36 -23.62
C VAL A 80 15.65 -16.49 -23.03
N GLY A 81 15.01 -17.59 -22.62
CA GLY A 81 15.71 -18.75 -22.07
C GLY A 81 16.12 -18.58 -20.60
N LEU A 82 15.39 -17.74 -19.84
CA LEU A 82 15.55 -17.62 -18.38
C LEU A 82 15.50 -18.99 -17.67
N ASP A 83 14.72 -19.93 -18.23
CA ASP A 83 14.59 -21.29 -17.71
C ASP A 83 15.92 -22.04 -17.76
N GLY A 84 16.46 -22.38 -16.59
CA GLY A 84 17.79 -22.96 -16.42
C GLY A 84 18.94 -21.95 -16.23
N MET A 85 18.71 -20.66 -16.47
CA MET A 85 19.63 -19.57 -16.14
C MET A 85 19.32 -18.92 -14.77
N LEU A 86 18.07 -19.02 -14.34
CA LEU A 86 17.57 -18.53 -13.05
C LEU A 86 18.10 -19.37 -11.88
N ASN A 87 18.77 -18.73 -10.94
CA ASN A 87 19.19 -19.37 -9.68
C ASN A 87 18.15 -19.19 -8.58
N SER A 88 17.74 -17.93 -8.36
CA SER A 88 16.71 -17.61 -7.38
C SER A 88 15.97 -16.34 -7.76
N SER A 89 14.69 -16.33 -7.45
CA SER A 89 13.81 -15.17 -7.49
C SER A 89 13.18 -15.03 -6.12
N SER A 90 13.21 -13.82 -5.56
CA SER A 90 12.73 -13.58 -4.21
C SER A 90 12.16 -12.19 -4.03
N VAL A 91 11.33 -12.06 -2.99
CA VAL A 91 10.81 -10.79 -2.50
C VAL A 91 11.08 -10.69 -1.01
N THR A 92 11.64 -9.57 -0.61
CA THR A 92 11.74 -9.18 0.79
C THR A 92 10.64 -8.17 1.08
N SER A 93 9.70 -8.52 1.96
CA SER A 93 8.67 -7.58 2.38
C SER A 93 9.19 -6.64 3.48
N PRO A 94 8.56 -5.47 3.63
CA PRO A 94 8.69 -4.59 4.79
C PRO A 94 8.78 -5.32 6.15
N GLY A 95 10.00 -5.49 6.68
CA GLY A 95 10.24 -6.11 7.99
C GLY A 95 10.09 -7.63 8.05
N SER A 96 10.01 -8.33 6.91
CA SER A 96 9.98 -9.79 6.85
C SER A 96 11.30 -10.39 6.36
N GLU A 97 11.40 -11.70 6.49
CA GLU A 97 12.41 -12.49 5.78
C GLU A 97 12.10 -12.56 4.28
N GLU A 98 13.14 -12.91 3.52
CA GLU A 98 13.10 -13.12 2.08
C GLU A 98 12.25 -14.35 1.73
N ILE A 99 11.29 -14.18 0.82
CA ILE A 99 10.38 -15.23 0.36
C ILE A 99 10.65 -15.52 -1.10
N ALA A 100 10.79 -16.78 -1.47
CA ALA A 100 10.97 -17.19 -2.87
C ALA A 100 9.72 -16.86 -3.70
N LEU A 101 9.95 -16.29 -4.88
CA LEU A 101 8.92 -16.02 -5.88
C LEU A 101 8.96 -17.09 -6.96
N ASP A 102 7.82 -17.71 -7.25
CA ASP A 102 7.68 -18.65 -8.36
C ASP A 102 7.33 -17.90 -9.64
N LEU A 103 8.29 -17.83 -10.57
CA LEU A 103 8.14 -17.14 -11.85
C LEU A 103 7.61 -18.10 -12.91
N ILE A 104 6.42 -17.83 -13.43
CA ILE A 104 5.77 -18.66 -14.44
C ILE A 104 5.94 -18.01 -15.81
N GLN A 105 6.30 -18.79 -16.83
CA GLN A 105 6.40 -18.29 -18.19
C GLN A 105 5.02 -17.92 -18.75
N ALA A 106 4.77 -16.63 -18.96
CA ALA A 106 3.53 -16.12 -19.55
C ALA A 106 3.60 -16.07 -21.08
N GLU A 107 4.76 -15.66 -21.63
CA GLU A 107 5.05 -15.64 -23.06
C GLU A 107 6.48 -16.11 -23.34
N PHE A 108 6.84 -16.27 -24.61
CA PHE A 108 8.20 -16.65 -24.97
C PHE A 108 9.21 -15.58 -24.51
N GLY A 109 10.07 -15.94 -23.55
CA GLY A 109 11.01 -15.00 -22.94
C GLY A 109 10.39 -14.00 -21.96
N ILE A 110 9.14 -14.19 -21.53
CA ILE A 110 8.48 -13.35 -20.53
C ILE A 110 7.96 -14.23 -19.39
N TYR A 111 8.44 -13.94 -18.18
CA TYR A 111 8.08 -14.64 -16.96
C TYR A 111 7.36 -13.69 -16.02
N SER A 112 6.35 -14.18 -15.32
CA SER A 112 5.52 -13.37 -14.43
C SER A 112 5.25 -14.09 -13.11
N ALA A 113 5.25 -13.32 -12.02
CA ALA A 113 4.77 -13.75 -10.70
C ALA A 113 3.86 -12.69 -10.10
N SER A 114 2.87 -13.11 -9.32
CA SER A 114 2.02 -12.23 -8.52
C SER A 114 2.38 -12.37 -7.05
N TYR A 115 2.60 -11.25 -6.37
CA TYR A 115 2.86 -11.23 -4.94
C TYR A 115 1.88 -10.28 -4.23
N PRO A 116 1.17 -10.73 -3.17
CA PRO A 116 0.28 -9.85 -2.43
C PRO A 116 1.06 -8.76 -1.70
N VAL A 117 0.67 -7.50 -1.89
CA VAL A 117 1.31 -6.33 -1.29
C VAL A 117 0.34 -5.55 -0.42
N THR A 118 0.84 -5.06 0.71
CA THR A 118 0.10 -4.20 1.63
C THR A 118 0.79 -2.85 1.73
N SER A 119 0.01 -1.79 1.99
CA SER A 119 0.56 -0.44 2.11
C SER A 119 1.51 -0.36 3.31
N SER A 120 2.72 0.12 3.10
CA SER A 120 3.79 0.31 4.08
C SER A 120 4.41 1.69 3.91
N VAL A 121 4.44 2.49 4.98
CA VAL A 121 4.99 3.85 4.95
C VAL A 121 6.52 3.85 5.09
N ASP A 122 7.04 2.93 5.89
CA ASP A 122 8.43 2.99 6.36
C ASP A 122 9.42 2.14 5.54
N SER A 123 8.93 1.22 4.71
CA SER A 123 9.80 0.34 3.92
C SER A 123 9.20 -0.10 2.60
N ALA A 124 10.08 -0.31 1.63
CA ALA A 124 9.76 -0.83 0.29
C ALA A 124 9.75 -2.35 0.29
N TYR A 125 9.06 -2.92 -0.69
CA TYR A 125 9.29 -4.30 -1.10
C TYR A 125 10.54 -4.34 -1.98
N LEU A 126 11.46 -5.28 -1.71
CA LEU A 126 12.64 -5.50 -2.54
C LEU A 126 12.45 -6.78 -3.32
N PHE A 127 12.40 -6.67 -4.64
CA PHE A 127 12.33 -7.80 -5.56
C PHE A 127 13.74 -8.06 -6.08
N GLN A 128 14.24 -9.27 -5.87
CA GLN A 128 15.58 -9.66 -6.27
C GLN A 128 15.53 -10.85 -7.23
N LEU A 129 16.35 -10.79 -8.26
CA LEU A 129 16.48 -11.80 -9.28
C LEU A 129 17.96 -12.14 -9.47
N ASN A 130 18.34 -13.37 -9.17
CA ASN A 130 19.71 -13.85 -9.30
C ASN A 130 19.82 -14.83 -10.46
N THR A 131 20.72 -14.55 -11.40
CA THR A 131 21.00 -15.40 -12.56
C THR A 131 22.47 -15.79 -12.62
N ASN A 132 22.74 -16.92 -13.30
CA ASN A 132 24.12 -17.41 -13.47
C ASN A 132 24.97 -16.53 -14.41
N GLU A 133 24.37 -15.96 -15.44
CA GLU A 133 25.11 -15.25 -16.50
C GLU A 133 24.99 -13.73 -16.40
N SER A 134 23.82 -13.20 -16.04
CA SER A 134 23.52 -11.76 -16.06
C SER A 134 23.72 -11.08 -14.70
N GLY A 135 24.03 -11.85 -13.64
CA GLY A 135 24.23 -11.33 -12.28
C GLY A 135 22.92 -11.18 -11.47
N SER A 136 22.94 -10.27 -10.50
CA SER A 136 21.82 -9.97 -9.60
C SER A 136 21.16 -8.66 -10.02
N GLU A 137 19.86 -8.70 -10.29
CA GLU A 137 19.00 -7.53 -10.53
C GLU A 137 18.10 -7.32 -9.30
N GLU A 138 17.98 -6.08 -8.85
CA GLU A 138 17.17 -5.71 -7.68
C GLU A 138 16.28 -4.51 -8.01
N LYS A 139 15.00 -4.60 -7.63
CA LYS A 139 14.03 -3.53 -7.83
C LYS A 139 13.25 -3.24 -6.55
N SER A 140 13.31 -2.00 -6.09
CA SER A 140 12.52 -1.51 -4.97
C SER A 140 11.14 -1.04 -5.44
N PHE A 141 10.10 -1.53 -4.78
CA PHE A 141 8.71 -1.16 -5.04
C PHE A 141 8.08 -0.52 -3.79
N HIS A 142 7.57 0.71 -3.95
CA HIS A 142 7.00 1.49 -2.86
C HIS A 142 5.47 1.55 -2.99
N TYR A 143 4.77 0.97 -2.01
CA TYR A 143 3.32 1.11 -1.86
C TYR A 143 3.01 1.81 -0.54
N THR A 144 3.00 3.15 -0.55
CA THR A 144 2.97 3.95 0.69
C THR A 144 1.59 4.09 1.32
N TYR A 145 0.53 4.17 0.52
CA TYR A 145 -0.84 4.40 1.01
C TYR A 145 -1.85 3.76 0.08
N ARG A 146 -2.97 3.30 0.66
CA ARG A 146 -4.12 2.76 -0.08
C ARG A 146 -4.67 3.81 -1.02
N ASP A 147 -5.26 3.35 -2.12
CA ASP A 147 -5.79 4.25 -3.15
C ASP A 147 -6.94 5.13 -2.64
N GLU A 148 -7.63 4.74 -1.57
CA GLU A 148 -8.67 5.54 -0.90
C GLU A 148 -8.14 6.87 -0.34
N TYR A 149 -6.86 6.93 0.04
CA TYR A 149 -6.22 8.17 0.53
C TYR A 149 -5.75 9.08 -0.60
N LYS A 150 -5.76 8.60 -1.85
CA LYS A 150 -5.44 9.44 -3.00
C LYS A 150 -6.60 10.40 -3.24
N ARG A 151 -6.31 11.69 -3.09
CA ARG A 151 -7.24 12.74 -3.52
C ARG A 151 -7.23 12.82 -5.04
N TYR A 152 -8.10 12.05 -5.66
CA TYR A 152 -8.46 12.27 -7.06
C TYR A 152 -9.48 13.39 -7.15
N PRO A 153 -9.42 14.24 -8.20
CA PRO A 153 -10.54 15.12 -8.49
C PRO A 153 -11.79 14.27 -8.75
N ALA A 154 -12.93 14.72 -8.22
CA ALA A 154 -14.20 14.06 -8.48
C ALA A 154 -14.48 14.02 -9.98
N ASN A 155 -14.92 12.86 -10.50
CA ASN A 155 -15.37 12.76 -11.88
C ASN A 155 -16.79 13.35 -12.00
N VAL A 156 -16.86 14.67 -12.12
CA VAL A 156 -18.12 15.45 -12.18
C VAL A 156 -19.03 14.94 -13.30
N GLN A 157 -18.46 14.59 -14.46
CA GLN A 157 -19.24 14.09 -15.60
C GLN A 157 -19.93 12.77 -15.27
N PHE A 158 -19.20 11.83 -14.67
CA PHE A 158 -19.75 10.54 -14.26
C PHE A 158 -20.80 10.71 -13.15
N LEU A 159 -20.53 11.56 -12.16
CA LEU A 159 -21.46 11.83 -11.06
C LEU A 159 -22.76 12.47 -11.55
N SER A 160 -22.68 13.39 -12.52
CA SER A 160 -23.86 13.99 -13.18
C SER A 160 -24.65 12.94 -13.97
N SER A 161 -23.97 12.10 -14.77
CA SER A 161 -24.65 11.02 -15.49
C SER A 161 -25.30 10.01 -14.53
N LEU A 162 -24.65 9.72 -13.41
CA LEU A 162 -25.19 8.82 -12.39
C LEU A 162 -26.46 9.41 -11.78
N SER A 163 -26.46 10.70 -11.42
CA SER A 163 -27.66 11.37 -10.89
C SER A 163 -28.80 11.37 -11.91
N ASP A 164 -28.51 11.57 -13.19
CA ASP A 164 -29.53 11.56 -14.25
C ASP A 164 -30.16 10.17 -14.41
N ILE A 165 -29.38 9.10 -14.24
CA ILE A 165 -29.84 7.71 -14.37
C ILE A 165 -30.61 7.25 -13.12
N THR A 166 -30.12 7.58 -11.93
CA THR A 166 -30.74 7.14 -10.67
C THR A 166 -31.88 8.04 -10.22
N GLY A 167 -32.03 9.22 -10.82
CA GLY A 167 -32.92 10.27 -10.32
C GLY A 167 -32.40 10.96 -9.05
N GLY A 168 -31.15 10.67 -8.65
CA GLY A 168 -30.49 11.33 -7.53
C GLY A 168 -30.12 12.79 -7.84
N LYS A 169 -29.55 13.48 -6.85
CA LYS A 169 -29.16 14.90 -7.00
C LYS A 169 -27.64 15.05 -7.00
N PHE A 170 -27.10 15.71 -8.02
CA PHE A 170 -25.69 16.09 -8.06
C PHE A 170 -25.48 17.37 -7.24
N LEU A 171 -24.50 17.38 -6.33
CA LEU A 171 -24.20 18.48 -5.41
C LEU A 171 -25.46 18.99 -4.66
N PRO A 172 -26.10 18.15 -3.81
CA PRO A 172 -27.23 18.58 -3.00
C PRO A 172 -26.80 19.65 -1.98
N GLU A 173 -27.73 20.54 -1.62
CA GLU A 173 -27.56 21.44 -0.48
C GLU A 173 -27.63 20.66 0.84
N GLU A 174 -27.09 21.20 1.94
CA GLU A 174 -26.99 20.49 3.22
C GLU A 174 -28.37 20.02 3.71
N GLU A 175 -29.39 20.84 3.52
CA GLU A 175 -30.77 20.54 3.88
C GLU A 175 -31.31 19.33 3.11
N GLU A 176 -30.91 19.16 1.85
CA GLU A 176 -31.40 18.13 0.91
C GLU A 176 -30.82 16.74 1.16
N ILE A 177 -29.69 16.65 1.86
CA ILE A 177 -29.04 15.39 2.23
C ILE A 177 -29.90 14.61 3.23
N PHE A 178 -30.64 15.33 4.09
CA PHE A 178 -31.46 14.74 5.15
C PHE A 178 -32.94 14.67 4.78
N PHE A 179 -33.33 15.04 3.56
CA PHE A 179 -34.70 14.84 3.11
C PHE A 179 -35.02 13.36 3.04
N ASP A 180 -36.22 13.03 3.53
CA ASP A 180 -36.79 11.71 3.35
C ASP A 180 -37.21 11.57 1.88
N TYR A 181 -36.45 10.79 1.11
CA TYR A 181 -36.73 10.51 -0.31
C TYR A 181 -37.92 9.55 -0.49
N GLY A 182 -38.66 9.23 0.58
CA GLY A 182 -39.87 8.41 0.53
C GLY A 182 -39.59 6.92 0.37
N GLU A 183 -38.33 6.51 0.45
CA GLU A 183 -37.92 5.11 0.46
C GLU A 183 -37.90 4.58 1.90
N GLU A 184 -39.03 4.02 2.32
CA GLU A 184 -39.11 3.30 3.60
C GLU A 184 -38.40 1.95 3.47
N THR A 185 -37.20 1.85 4.06
CA THR A 185 -36.50 0.57 4.22
C THR A 185 -36.86 -0.08 5.55
N SER A 186 -37.14 -1.38 5.54
CA SER A 186 -37.43 -2.14 6.76
C SER A 186 -36.13 -2.40 7.52
N VAL A 187 -35.87 -1.63 8.57
CA VAL A 187 -34.74 -1.84 9.46
C VAL A 187 -35.12 -2.83 10.56
N ALA A 188 -34.39 -3.93 10.68
CA ALA A 188 -34.56 -4.88 11.78
C ALA A 188 -34.10 -4.22 13.09
N LEU A 189 -35.06 -3.83 13.94
CA LEU A 189 -34.75 -3.26 15.25
C LEU A 189 -34.44 -4.38 16.27
N PRO A 190 -33.37 -4.26 17.07
CA PRO A 190 -33.03 -5.24 18.08
C PRO A 190 -34.04 -5.19 19.25
N LEU A 191 -35.05 -6.06 19.21
CA LEU A 191 -36.11 -6.15 20.24
C LEU A 191 -35.64 -6.80 21.56
N TRP A 192 -34.46 -7.43 21.58
CA TRP A 192 -33.96 -8.13 22.76
C TRP A 192 -33.79 -7.24 23.99
N ASN A 193 -33.48 -5.94 23.81
CA ASN A 193 -33.41 -4.96 24.90
C ASN A 193 -34.76 -4.84 25.64
N TRP A 194 -35.86 -4.81 24.90
CA TRP A 194 -37.21 -4.76 25.47
C TRP A 194 -37.57 -6.07 26.17
N PHE A 195 -37.22 -7.21 25.56
CA PHE A 195 -37.45 -8.51 26.19
C PHE A 195 -36.63 -8.70 27.48
N LEU A 196 -35.39 -8.22 27.52
CA LEU A 196 -34.57 -8.23 28.74
C LEU A 196 -35.18 -7.38 29.85
N PHE A 197 -35.66 -6.19 29.51
CA PHE A 197 -36.31 -5.31 30.47
C PHE A 197 -37.59 -5.96 31.03
N CYS A 198 -38.43 -6.53 30.16
CA CYS A 198 -39.61 -7.29 30.58
C CYS A 198 -39.25 -8.50 31.44
N ALA A 199 -38.21 -9.26 31.07
CA ALA A 199 -37.74 -10.40 31.83
C ALA A 199 -37.25 -10.00 33.23
N LEU A 200 -36.55 -8.86 33.36
CA LEU A 200 -36.11 -8.32 34.64
C LEU A 200 -37.30 -7.96 35.54
N ILE A 201 -38.32 -7.28 35.00
CA ILE A 201 -39.53 -6.92 35.76
C ILE A 201 -40.29 -8.18 36.20
N LEU A 202 -40.46 -9.15 35.31
CA LEU A 202 -41.14 -10.41 35.63
C LEU A 202 -40.38 -11.20 36.70
N PHE A 203 -39.05 -11.24 36.62
CA PHE A 203 -38.20 -11.89 37.61
C PHE A 203 -38.31 -11.24 38.99
N LEU A 204 -38.24 -9.91 39.06
CA LEU A 204 -38.42 -9.17 40.31
C LEU A 204 -39.83 -9.37 40.89
N SER A 205 -40.85 -9.44 40.03
CA SER A 205 -42.23 -9.70 40.43
C SER A 205 -42.41 -11.10 40.99
N ASP A 206 -41.82 -12.14 40.37
CA ASP A 206 -41.84 -13.51 40.88
C ASP A 206 -41.18 -13.60 42.28
N ILE A 207 -40.03 -12.93 42.47
CA ILE A 207 -39.39 -12.85 43.78
C ILE A 207 -40.31 -12.15 44.81
N ALA A 208 -40.94 -11.02 44.43
CA ALA A 208 -41.81 -10.28 45.32
C ALA A 208 -42.98 -11.14 45.79
N VAL A 209 -43.66 -11.83 44.87
CA VAL A 209 -44.79 -12.73 45.18
C VAL A 209 -44.36 -13.90 46.08
N ARG A 210 -43.17 -14.48 45.85
CA ARG A 210 -42.68 -15.60 46.66
C ARG A 210 -42.18 -15.18 48.05
N ARG A 211 -41.64 -13.97 48.18
CA ARG A 211 -40.91 -13.54 49.37
C ARG A 211 -41.70 -12.64 50.30
N LEU A 212 -42.82 -12.07 49.84
CA LEU A 212 -43.65 -11.15 50.61
C LEU A 212 -44.97 -11.83 51.01
N PRO A 213 -45.14 -12.24 52.28
CA PRO A 213 -46.34 -12.93 52.76
C PRO A 213 -47.63 -12.09 52.64
N TRP A 214 -47.50 -10.76 52.66
CA TRP A 214 -48.63 -9.83 52.67
C TRP A 214 -49.40 -9.74 51.35
N ILE A 215 -48.79 -10.16 50.23
CA ILE A 215 -49.45 -10.23 48.92
C ILE A 215 -50.58 -11.27 48.96
N TRP A 216 -50.31 -12.44 49.53
CA TRP A 216 -51.27 -13.53 49.66
C TRP A 216 -52.43 -13.19 50.62
N THR A 217 -52.16 -12.45 51.70
CA THR A 217 -53.20 -12.04 52.65
C THR A 217 -54.15 -10.98 52.08
N SER A 218 -53.67 -10.10 51.18
CA SER A 218 -54.53 -9.09 50.54
C SER A 218 -55.50 -9.72 49.51
N LEU A 219 -55.07 -10.74 48.77
CA LEU A 219 -55.89 -11.44 47.79
C LEU A 219 -56.97 -12.33 48.43
N SER A 220 -56.76 -12.79 49.66
CA SER A 220 -57.76 -13.59 50.40
C SER A 220 -58.84 -12.77 51.11
N GLN A 221 -58.67 -11.46 51.27
CA GLN A 221 -59.63 -10.61 51.99
C GLN A 221 -60.81 -10.13 51.12
N ASP A 222 -60.68 -10.14 49.79
CA ASP A 222 -61.74 -9.70 48.86
C ASP A 222 -62.80 -10.79 48.53
N SER A 223 -62.72 -11.99 49.13
CA SER A 223 -63.56 -13.13 48.75
C SER A 223 -64.65 -13.54 49.76
N GLU A 224 -64.93 -12.76 50.80
CA GLU A 224 -66.09 -13.03 51.68
C GLU A 224 -67.33 -12.26 51.20
N PRO A 225 -68.38 -12.91 50.66
CA PRO A 225 -69.66 -12.25 50.43
C PRO A 225 -70.38 -12.06 51.78
N GLU A 226 -70.78 -10.83 52.09
CA GLU A 226 -71.74 -10.54 53.16
C GLU A 226 -73.05 -11.29 52.90
N THR A 227 -73.27 -12.41 53.59
CA THR A 227 -74.60 -13.01 53.73
C THR A 227 -75.28 -12.41 54.95
N ALA A 228 -76.07 -11.36 54.71
CA ALA A 228 -76.98 -10.80 55.69
C ALA A 228 -78.21 -11.70 55.89
N ASN A 229 -78.48 -12.04 57.16
CA ASN A 229 -79.79 -12.46 57.68
C ASN A 229 -80.57 -11.23 58.14
#